data_AF-A0A2G8RDQ4-F1
#
_entry.id   AF-A0A2G8RDQ4-F1
#
_cell.length_a   1.000
_cell.length_b   1.000
_cell.length_c   1.000
_cell.angle_alpha   90.00
_cell.angle_beta   90.00
_cell.angle_gamma   90.00
#
_symmetry.space_group_name_H-M   'P 1'
#
loop_
_entity.id
_entity.type
_entity.pdbx_description
1 polymer ?
#
loop_
_entity_poly.entity_id
_entity_poly.type
_entity_poly.pdbx_seq_one_letter_code
_entity_poly.pdbx_strand_id
1 'polypeptide(L)'
;DITTVFTGTEAYYLPPVDKVYMPSITRFQDPRNFYGVWAHELAHATKAPHRLNRDFGLSRFGNTSYAREEIVAELSSVFLGQTLGFTAHTLEMNAAYLHNWLRVLRSDKGAIFKHAADAQRACDYLIARSETGRAGRSAEAA
;
A
#
# COMPACT_ATOMS: atom_id res chain seq x y z
N ASP A 1 7.96 5.62 12.57
CA ASP A 1 7.57 6.16 11.25
C ASP A 1 7.96 5.21 10.15
N ILE A 2 7.27 5.24 9.01
CA ILE A 2 7.61 4.40 7.85
C ILE A 2 8.66 5.14 7.03
N THR A 3 9.91 4.66 7.06
CA THR A 3 10.98 5.29 6.30
C THR A 3 10.91 4.89 4.83
N THR A 4 10.92 5.88 3.93
CA THR A 4 11.05 5.66 2.49
C THR A 4 12.44 6.04 2.02
N VAL A 5 13.07 5.18 1.21
CA VAL A 5 14.38 5.40 0.57
C VAL A 5 14.17 5.54 -0.93
N PHE A 6 14.56 6.67 -1.51
CA PHE A 6 14.48 6.90 -2.95
C PHE A 6 15.76 6.45 -3.64
N THR A 7 15.74 5.23 -4.20
CA THR A 7 16.90 4.62 -4.85
C THR A 7 16.47 3.48 -5.78
N GLY A 8 17.42 2.99 -6.59
CA GLY A 8 17.19 1.85 -7.48
C GLY A 8 16.16 2.11 -8.58
N THR A 9 15.62 1.02 -9.11
CA THR A 9 14.71 1.03 -10.26
C THR A 9 13.35 0.40 -9.98
N GLU A 10 13.18 -0.22 -8.81
CA GLU A 10 11.99 -0.98 -8.43
C GLU A 10 11.41 -0.43 -7.13
N ALA A 11 10.09 -0.50 -7.02
CA ALA A 11 9.36 -0.16 -5.80
C ALA A 11 9.06 -1.43 -5.01
N TYR A 12 9.27 -1.39 -3.70
CA TYR A 12 8.91 -2.47 -2.80
C TYR A 12 8.99 -2.03 -1.32
N TYR A 13 8.14 -2.60 -0.48
CA TYR A 13 8.36 -2.67 0.96
C TYR A 13 9.27 -3.86 1.31
N LEU A 14 10.30 -3.65 2.13
CA LEU A 14 11.23 -4.67 2.61
C LEU A 14 11.01 -4.95 4.11
N PRO A 15 10.25 -6.01 4.47
CA PRO A 15 9.89 -6.28 5.87
C PRO A 15 11.06 -6.45 6.84
N PRO A 16 12.18 -7.14 6.50
CA PRO A 16 13.30 -7.33 7.44
C PRO A 16 13.94 -6.05 7.96
N VAL A 17 13.87 -4.95 7.20
CA VAL A 17 14.46 -3.65 7.58
C VAL A 17 13.41 -2.56 7.79
N ASP A 18 12.13 -2.89 7.63
CA ASP A 18 10.99 -1.99 7.78
C ASP A 18 11.12 -0.68 6.97
N LYS A 19 11.44 -0.80 5.68
CA LYS A 19 11.59 0.35 4.77
C LYS A 19 10.84 0.14 3.47
N VAL A 20 10.33 1.26 2.94
CA VAL A 20 9.84 1.35 1.56
C VAL A 20 10.96 1.84 0.68
N TYR A 21 11.16 1.18 -0.45
CA TYR A 21 12.07 1.59 -1.52
C TYR A 21 11.24 2.08 -2.69
N MET A 22 11.60 3.24 -3.23
CA MET A 22 10.93 3.84 -4.37
C MET A 22 11.97 4.30 -5.40
N PRO A 23 11.74 4.04 -6.71
CA PRO A 23 12.54 4.68 -7.75
C PRO A 23 12.30 6.19 -7.78
N SER A 24 13.20 6.93 -8.42
CA SER A 24 13.00 8.37 -8.68
C SER A 24 11.68 8.62 -9.41
N ILE A 25 10.94 9.65 -8.99
CA ILE A 25 9.70 10.09 -9.63
C ILE A 25 9.88 10.37 -11.14
N THR A 26 11.09 10.77 -11.55
CA THR A 26 11.43 11.01 -12.97
C THR A 26 11.38 9.76 -13.85
N ARG A 27 11.32 8.57 -13.26
CA ARG A 27 11.13 7.30 -14.00
C ARG A 27 9.67 7.03 -14.36
N PHE A 28 8.74 7.78 -13.78
CA PHE A 28 7.31 7.66 -14.06
C PHE A 28 6.93 8.72 -15.10
N GLN A 29 6.25 8.29 -16.16
CA GLN A 29 5.73 9.21 -17.17
C GLN A 29 4.66 10.15 -16.58
N ASP A 30 3.94 9.65 -15.58
CA ASP A 30 2.92 10.40 -14.84
C ASP A 30 3.26 10.41 -13.34
N PRO A 31 3.41 11.58 -12.70
CA PRO A 31 3.61 11.70 -11.26
C PRO A 31 2.53 11.01 -10.42
N ARG A 32 1.29 10.91 -10.92
CA ARG A 32 0.19 10.22 -10.22
C ARG A 32 0.46 8.73 -10.08
N ASN A 33 1.13 8.11 -11.07
CA ASN A 33 1.52 6.70 -10.99
C ASN A 33 2.60 6.49 -9.92
N PHE A 34 3.53 7.43 -9.75
CA PHE A 34 4.49 7.40 -8.66
C PHE A 34 3.78 7.40 -7.30
N TYR A 35 2.81 8.30 -7.09
CA TYR A 35 2.06 8.36 -5.83
C TYR A 35 1.19 7.11 -5.61
N GLY A 36 0.63 6.54 -6.67
CA GLY A 36 -0.12 5.28 -6.60
C GLY A 36 0.75 4.10 -6.16
N VAL A 37 1.93 3.93 -6.78
CA VAL A 37 2.89 2.89 -6.40
C VAL A 37 3.42 3.13 -4.98
N TRP A 38 3.73 4.37 -4.62
CA TRP A 38 4.19 4.67 -3.26
C TRP A 38 3.12 4.37 -2.21
N ALA A 39 1.86 4.73 -2.47
CA ALA A 39 0.74 4.41 -1.59
C ALA A 39 0.54 2.90 -1.43
N HIS A 40 0.73 2.12 -2.51
CA HIS A 40 0.72 0.66 -2.46
C HIS A 40 1.82 0.12 -1.53
N GLU A 41 3.07 0.56 -1.68
CA GLU A 41 4.17 0.07 -0.84
C GLU A 41 4.04 0.52 0.62
N LEU A 42 3.52 1.72 0.87
CA LEU A 42 3.18 2.18 2.22
C LEU A 42 2.06 1.33 2.83
N ALA A 43 1.08 0.90 2.04
CA ALA A 43 0.02 0.01 2.51
C ALA A 43 0.60 -1.34 2.95
N HIS A 44 1.53 -1.93 2.20
CA HIS A 44 2.27 -3.12 2.63
C HIS A 44 3.01 -2.90 3.95
N ALA A 45 3.66 -1.75 4.12
CA ALA A 45 4.31 -1.43 5.37
C ALA A 45 3.31 -1.50 6.54
N THR A 46 2.09 -0.97 6.41
CA THR A 46 1.10 -1.02 7.52
C THR A 46 0.78 -2.42 8.05
N LYS A 47 1.05 -3.50 7.30
CA LYS A 47 0.89 -4.89 7.74
C LYS A 47 1.71 -5.26 8.96
N ALA A 48 2.88 -4.63 9.16
CA ALA A 48 3.88 -5.05 10.14
C ALA A 48 3.28 -5.26 11.56
N PRO A 49 3.82 -6.20 12.36
CA PRO A 49 3.24 -6.56 13.66
C PRO A 49 3.10 -5.39 14.65
N HIS A 50 3.99 -4.41 14.56
CA HIS A 50 3.97 -3.20 15.40
C HIS A 50 3.05 -2.09 14.86
N ARG A 51 2.28 -2.37 13.79
CA ARG A 51 1.31 -1.46 13.16
C ARG A 51 -0.09 -2.10 13.16
N LEU A 52 -0.63 -2.48 12.00
CA LEU A 52 -1.97 -3.05 11.91
C LEU A 52 -1.99 -4.57 12.08
N ASN A 53 -0.81 -5.20 12.16
CA ASN A 53 -0.65 -6.64 12.43
C ASN A 53 -1.62 -7.51 11.60
N ARG A 54 -1.72 -7.25 10.30
CA ARG A 54 -2.59 -8.03 9.42
C ARG A 54 -1.97 -9.41 9.23
N ASP A 55 -2.70 -10.44 9.65
CA ASP A 55 -2.28 -11.83 9.50
C ASP A 55 -3.16 -12.58 8.50
N PHE A 56 -2.54 -13.07 7.44
CA PHE A 56 -3.15 -13.96 6.45
C PHE A 56 -2.46 -15.32 6.39
N GLY A 57 -1.62 -15.64 7.37
CA GLY A 57 -0.68 -16.74 7.35
C GLY A 57 0.62 -16.42 6.61
N LEU A 58 1.44 -17.45 6.39
CA LEU A 58 2.72 -17.34 5.69
C LEU A 58 2.51 -16.79 4.27
N SER A 59 2.81 -15.51 4.06
CA SER A 59 2.71 -14.85 2.76
C SER A 59 3.96 -15.14 1.93
N ARG A 60 3.79 -15.80 0.79
CA ARG A 60 4.84 -16.05 -0.21
C ARG A 60 4.29 -15.77 -1.59
N PHE A 61 5.12 -15.19 -2.46
CA PHE A 61 4.73 -14.92 -3.84
C PHE A 61 4.03 -16.13 -4.47
N GLY A 62 2.86 -15.88 -5.06
CA GLY A 62 2.08 -16.92 -5.71
C GLY A 62 1.17 -17.75 -4.80
N ASN A 63 1.11 -17.52 -3.48
CA ASN A 63 0.13 -18.18 -2.60
C ASN A 63 -1.09 -17.29 -2.27
N THR A 64 -2.14 -17.88 -1.68
CA THR A 64 -3.39 -17.16 -1.38
C THR A 64 -3.19 -16.06 -0.34
N SER A 65 -2.35 -16.27 0.67
CA SER A 65 -2.03 -15.28 1.70
C SER A 65 -1.39 -14.02 1.11
N TYR A 66 -0.51 -14.20 0.12
CA TYR A 66 0.09 -13.13 -0.66
C TYR A 66 -0.96 -12.40 -1.49
N ALA A 67 -1.78 -13.13 -2.25
CA ALA A 67 -2.85 -12.54 -3.05
C ALA A 67 -3.83 -11.67 -2.21
N ARG A 68 -4.12 -12.09 -0.96
CA ARG A 68 -4.95 -11.30 -0.04
C ARG A 68 -4.30 -9.97 0.36
N GLU A 69 -3.01 -9.99 0.69
CA GLU A 69 -2.29 -8.77 1.06
C GLU A 69 -2.14 -7.79 -0.12
N GLU A 70 -1.93 -8.31 -1.33
CA GLU A 70 -1.91 -7.49 -2.56
C GLU A 70 -3.25 -6.79 -2.80
N ILE A 71 -4.39 -7.48 -2.57
CA ILE A 71 -5.72 -6.85 -2.68
C ILE A 71 -5.85 -5.68 -1.70
N VAL A 72 -5.36 -5.85 -0.46
CA VAL A 72 -5.37 -4.79 0.54
C VAL A 72 -4.52 -3.61 0.09
N ALA A 73 -3.29 -3.84 -0.39
CA ALA A 73 -2.38 -2.79 -0.83
C ALA A 73 -2.93 -1.99 -2.04
N GLU A 74 -3.51 -2.69 -3.02
CA GLU A 74 -4.15 -2.08 -4.18
C GLU A 74 -5.35 -1.21 -3.80
N LEU A 75 -6.28 -1.76 -3.01
CA LEU A 75 -7.43 -1.01 -2.53
C LEU A 75 -7.01 0.21 -1.69
N SER A 76 -5.98 0.07 -0.85
CA SER A 76 -5.46 1.18 -0.07
C SER A 76 -4.88 2.30 -0.93
N SER A 77 -4.18 1.95 -2.02
CA SER A 77 -3.67 2.94 -2.98
C SER A 77 -4.81 3.71 -3.64
N VAL A 78 -5.87 3.00 -4.06
CA VAL A 78 -7.07 3.61 -4.63
C VAL A 78 -7.76 4.54 -3.63
N PHE A 79 -8.01 4.07 -2.41
CA PHE A 79 -8.70 4.83 -1.37
C PHE A 79 -7.90 6.08 -0.96
N LEU A 80 -6.59 5.94 -0.72
CA LEU A 80 -5.71 7.08 -0.44
C LEU A 80 -5.70 8.08 -1.59
N GLY A 81 -5.65 7.59 -2.82
CA GLY A 81 -5.72 8.44 -4.00
C GLY A 81 -6.99 9.28 -4.04
N GLN A 82 -8.15 8.65 -3.79
CA GLN A 82 -9.43 9.36 -3.70
C GLN A 82 -9.43 10.39 -2.57
N THR A 83 -8.93 10.03 -1.38
CA THR A 83 -8.89 10.93 -0.22
C THR A 83 -7.94 12.12 -0.44
N LEU A 84 -6.81 11.91 -1.10
CA LEU A 84 -5.76 12.92 -1.27
C LEU A 84 -5.85 13.67 -2.62
N GLY A 85 -6.82 13.34 -3.47
CA GLY A 85 -7.06 14.02 -4.74
C GLY A 85 -6.09 13.62 -5.87
N PHE A 86 -5.44 12.46 -5.77
CA PHE A 86 -4.67 11.88 -6.88
C PHE A 86 -5.31 10.57 -7.32
N THR A 87 -5.68 10.46 -8.59
CA THR A 87 -6.06 9.16 -9.15
C THR A 87 -4.90 8.72 -10.04
N ALA A 88 -4.15 7.72 -9.60
CA ALA A 88 -3.19 7.05 -10.46
C ALA A 88 -3.95 6.37 -11.60
N HIS A 89 -3.33 6.22 -12.77
CA HIS A 89 -3.86 5.38 -13.85
C HIS A 89 -3.65 3.89 -13.52
N THR A 90 -3.88 3.49 -12.26
CA THR A 90 -3.71 2.13 -11.74
C THR A 90 -4.66 1.11 -12.39
N LEU A 91 -5.62 1.56 -13.20
CA LEU A 91 -6.48 0.67 -13.98
C LEU A 91 -5.76 0.04 -15.20
N GLU A 92 -4.61 0.56 -15.65
CA GLU A 92 -3.89 0.01 -16.82
C GLU A 92 -2.74 -0.97 -16.49
N MET A 93 -2.38 -1.16 -15.22
CA MET A 93 -1.50 -2.25 -14.77
C MET A 93 -2.42 -3.27 -14.07
N ASN A 94 -2.49 -4.58 -14.33
CA ASN A 94 -1.70 -5.60 -15.00
C ASN A 94 -2.49 -6.92 -14.76
N ALA A 95 -2.40 -7.93 -15.64
CA ALA A 95 -3.14 -9.20 -15.49
C ALA A 95 -2.90 -9.93 -14.15
N ALA A 96 -1.77 -9.67 -13.49
CA ALA A 96 -1.44 -10.20 -12.17
C ALA A 96 -2.42 -9.77 -11.07
N TYR A 97 -2.92 -8.53 -11.10
CA TYR A 97 -3.89 -8.04 -10.12
C TYR A 97 -5.23 -8.75 -10.29
N LEU A 98 -5.77 -8.78 -11.51
CA LEU A 98 -6.98 -9.53 -11.81
C LEU A 98 -6.81 -11.02 -11.46
N HIS A 99 -5.63 -11.59 -11.68
CA HIS A 99 -5.35 -12.98 -11.31
C HIS A 99 -5.41 -13.21 -9.79
N ASN A 100 -4.79 -12.36 -8.99
CA ASN A 100 -4.82 -12.45 -7.52
C ASN A 100 -6.25 -12.26 -6.98
N TRP A 101 -6.98 -11.28 -7.51
CA TRP A 101 -8.37 -11.01 -7.14
C TRP A 101 -9.27 -12.19 -7.52
N LEU A 102 -9.18 -12.69 -8.75
CA LEU A 102 -9.96 -13.84 -9.20
C LEU A 102 -9.69 -15.08 -8.36
N ARG A 103 -8.44 -15.31 -7.96
CA ARG A 103 -8.09 -16.45 -7.09
C ARG A 103 -8.79 -16.36 -5.73
N VAL A 104 -8.73 -15.20 -5.08
CA VAL A 104 -9.37 -14.99 -3.77
C VAL A 104 -10.89 -15.04 -3.89
N LEU A 105 -11.47 -14.33 -4.86
CA LEU A 105 -12.92 -14.20 -5.04
C LEU A 105 -13.60 -15.48 -5.54
N ARG A 106 -12.88 -16.36 -6.25
CA ARG A 106 -13.38 -17.72 -6.57
C ARG A 106 -13.54 -18.57 -5.31
N SER A 107 -12.69 -18.37 -4.31
CA SER A 107 -12.72 -19.14 -3.05
C SER A 107 -13.67 -18.56 -2.01
N ASP A 108 -13.80 -17.24 -1.94
CA ASP A 108 -14.69 -16.53 -0.99
C ASP A 108 -15.16 -15.23 -1.64
N LYS A 109 -16.41 -15.20 -2.11
CA LYS A 109 -17.03 -14.00 -2.72
C LYS A 109 -17.17 -12.85 -1.74
N GLY A 110 -17.23 -13.13 -0.44
CA GLY A 110 -17.31 -12.12 0.63
C GLY A 110 -15.95 -11.55 1.03
N ALA A 111 -14.84 -12.13 0.54
CA ALA A 111 -13.49 -11.69 0.88
C ALA A 111 -13.22 -10.23 0.47
N ILE A 112 -13.87 -9.73 -0.58
CA ILE A 112 -13.72 -8.34 -1.02
C ILE A 112 -14.09 -7.34 0.07
N PHE A 113 -15.15 -7.60 0.85
CA PHE A 113 -15.59 -6.69 1.91
C PHE A 113 -14.59 -6.67 3.07
N LYS A 114 -14.03 -7.84 3.42
CA LYS A 114 -13.00 -7.95 4.45
C LYS A 114 -11.74 -7.20 4.04
N HIS A 115 -11.26 -7.43 2.82
CA HIS A 115 -10.05 -6.78 2.32
C HIS A 115 -10.24 -5.28 2.07
N ALA A 116 -11.44 -4.84 1.68
CA ALA A 116 -11.77 -3.42 1.64
C ALA A 116 -11.75 -2.77 3.03
N ALA A 117 -12.27 -3.46 4.07
CA ALA A 117 -12.18 -2.97 5.44
C ALA A 117 -10.71 -2.92 5.94
N ASP A 118 -9.91 -3.92 5.61
CA ASP A 118 -8.45 -3.93 5.88
C ASP A 118 -7.74 -2.76 5.19
N ALA A 119 -8.10 -2.51 3.93
CA ALA A 119 -7.53 -1.43 3.13
C ALA A 119 -7.89 -0.06 3.69
N GLN A 120 -9.15 0.15 4.09
CA GLN A 120 -9.58 1.39 4.75
C GLN A 120 -8.79 1.63 6.04
N ARG A 121 -8.62 0.61 6.89
CA ARG A 121 -7.80 0.73 8.11
C ARG A 121 -6.35 1.12 7.81
N ALA A 122 -5.78 0.61 6.72
CA ALA A 122 -4.44 1.02 6.28
C ALA A 122 -4.39 2.47 5.81
N CYS A 123 -5.40 2.95 5.08
CA CYS A 123 -5.51 4.36 4.69
C CYS A 123 -5.62 5.27 5.92
N ASP A 124 -6.54 4.95 6.83
CA ASP A 124 -6.78 5.72 8.06
C ASP A 124 -5.50 5.80 8.90
N TYR A 125 -4.78 4.69 9.04
CA TYR A 125 -3.49 4.65 9.71
C TYR A 125 -2.47 5.60 9.07
N LEU A 126 -2.32 5.56 7.73
CA LEU A 126 -1.34 6.39 7.02
C LEU A 126 -1.68 7.88 7.12
N ILE A 127 -2.96 8.24 7.03
CA ILE A 127 -3.44 9.62 7.19
C ILE A 127 -3.15 10.11 8.60
N ALA A 128 -3.58 9.38 9.64
CA ALA A 128 -3.38 9.77 11.03
C ALA A 128 -1.89 9.93 11.39
N ARG A 129 -1.02 9.06 10.86
CA ARG A 129 0.43 9.18 11.05
C ARG A 129 1.00 10.41 10.35
N SER A 130 0.52 10.74 9.15
CA SER A 130 0.93 11.94 8.42
C SER A 130 0.57 13.22 9.18
N GLU A 131 -0.64 13.29 9.72
CA GLU A 131 -1.12 14.42 10.53
C GLU A 131 -0.32 14.58 11.82
N THR A 132 -0.08 13.47 12.54
CA THR A 132 0.77 13.47 13.74
C THR A 132 2.18 14.00 13.43
N GLY A 133 2.78 13.54 12.33
CA GLY A 133 4.10 14.00 11.90
C GLY A 133 4.12 15.48 11.49
N ARG A 134 3.03 16.01 10.92
CA ARG A 134 2.90 17.44 10.63
C ARG A 134 2.83 18.27 11.91
N ALA A 135 2.00 17.85 12.87
CA ALA A 135 1.86 18.54 14.15
C ALA A 135 3.19 18.59 14.93
N GLY A 136 3.95 17.49 14.95
CA GLY A 136 5.28 17.44 15.57
C GLY A 136 6.27 18.44 14.94
N ARG A 137 6.35 18.49 13.61
CA ARG A 137 7.23 19.46 12.90
C ARG A 137 6.81 20.92 13.13
N SER A 138 5.51 21.19 13.22
CA SER A 138 5.01 22.54 13.52
C SER A 138 5.35 22.96 14.95
N ALA A 139 5.35 22.04 15.92
CA ALA A 139 5.76 22.31 17.30
C ALA A 139 7.28 22.50 17.45
N GLU A 140 8.10 21.78 16.69
CA GLU A 140 9.57 21.96 16.67
C GLU A 140 10.02 23.26 16.00
N ALA A 141 9.18 23.81 15.11
CA ALA A 141 9.46 25.05 14.38
C ALA A 141 8.97 26.33 15.07
N ALA A 142 8.23 26.22 16.18
CA ALA A 142 7.66 27.33 16.96
C ALA A 142 8.48 27.58 18.24
#